data_AF-A0A9W9UAW1-F1
#
_entry.id   AF-A0A9W9UAW1-F1
#
_cell.length_a   1.000
_cell.length_b   1.000
_cell.length_c   1.000
_cell.angle_alpha   90.00
_cell.angle_beta   90.00
_cell.angle_gamma   90.00
#
_symmetry.space_group_name_H-M   'P 1'
#
loop_
_entity.id
_entity.type
_entity.pdbx_description
1 polymer ?
#
loop_
_entity_poly.entity_id
_entity_poly.type
_entity_poly.pdbx_seq_one_letter_code
_entity_poly.pdbx_strand_id
1 'polypeptide(L)'
;MGSESGSQCRLELINLHDKKQFNELHRQRVMCGWDSDPEILNGWRNREVSKRLFWITYYDSHRQKYIQAGHISLDAFSKLLEPGVLKEDEVELSINSFFILPEHRHLGLGKRAVHLVEQASLTEPYGDPRCRFITLVALSKKYIYDEAPEWRGIWERCGVSMPLFSIEEWYEKLGYVSWKMETVYEATAVDGEVIKLWEAFMKKDMRSHCITGSTQERLEGG
;
A
#
# COMPACT_ATOMS: atom_id res chain seq x y z
N MET A 1 -11.92 -15.32 29.40
CA MET A 1 -10.97 -14.19 29.46
C MET A 1 -9.84 -14.48 28.48
N GLY A 2 -9.99 -14.07 27.22
CA GLY A 2 -8.92 -14.14 26.23
C GLY A 2 -8.37 -12.74 26.04
N SER A 3 -7.24 -12.42 26.68
CA SER A 3 -6.50 -11.20 26.38
C SER A 3 -5.79 -11.44 25.05
N GLU A 4 -6.39 -11.00 23.94
CA GLU A 4 -5.66 -10.79 22.69
C GLU A 4 -4.61 -9.72 22.97
N SER A 5 -3.42 -10.14 23.38
CA SER A 5 -2.22 -9.30 23.33
C SER A 5 -1.85 -9.17 21.85
N GLY A 6 -2.65 -8.40 21.11
CA GLY A 6 -2.41 -8.12 19.71
C GLY A 6 -1.02 -7.52 19.60
N SER A 7 -0.13 -8.21 18.87
CA SER A 7 1.22 -7.71 18.62
C SER A 7 1.12 -6.27 18.10
N GLN A 8 1.65 -5.32 18.88
CA GLN A 8 1.50 -3.90 18.59
C GLN A 8 2.25 -3.59 17.29
N CYS A 9 1.50 -3.43 16.21
CA CYS A 9 2.01 -3.03 14.91
C CYS A 9 2.39 -1.55 14.97
N ARG A 10 3.54 -1.18 14.43
CA ARG A 10 4.04 0.21 14.37
C ARG A 10 4.66 0.49 13.00
N LEU A 11 4.77 1.78 12.70
CA LEU A 11 5.51 2.29 11.55
C LEU A 11 6.73 3.03 12.05
N GLU A 12 7.90 2.69 11.50
CA GLU A 12 9.17 3.35 11.81
C GLU A 12 9.78 3.87 10.51
N LEU A 13 10.20 5.14 10.47
CA LEU A 13 10.80 5.71 9.26
C LEU A 13 12.04 4.93 8.83
N ILE A 14 12.13 4.66 7.53
CA ILE A 14 13.33 4.09 6.91
C ILE A 14 14.32 5.21 6.63
N ASN A 15 15.57 5.02 7.08
CA ASN A 15 16.68 5.89 6.71
C ASN A 15 17.49 5.23 5.58
N LEU A 16 17.37 5.73 4.34
CA LEU A 16 18.08 5.15 3.20
C LEU A 16 19.57 5.51 3.15
N HIS A 17 20.02 6.48 3.95
CA HIS A 17 21.43 6.78 4.17
C HIS A 17 22.10 5.79 5.14
N ASP A 18 21.32 5.07 5.96
CA ASP A 18 21.83 3.95 6.74
C ASP A 18 22.02 2.73 5.82
N LYS A 19 23.26 2.25 5.72
CA LYS A 19 23.62 1.13 4.84
C LYS A 19 22.90 -0.17 5.18
N LYS A 20 22.62 -0.44 6.47
CA LYS A 20 21.93 -1.66 6.88
C LYS A 20 20.47 -1.60 6.46
N GLN A 21 19.81 -0.47 6.69
CA GLN A 21 18.42 -0.26 6.30
C GLN A 21 18.24 -0.28 4.78
N PHE A 22 19.15 0.35 4.04
CA PHE A 22 19.15 0.29 2.58
C PHE A 22 19.26 -1.16 2.07
N ASN A 23 20.22 -1.93 2.59
CA ASN A 23 20.42 -3.32 2.20
C ASN A 23 19.21 -4.20 2.52
N GLU A 24 18.56 -3.97 3.67
CA GLU A 24 17.37 -4.71 4.05
C GLU A 24 16.18 -4.35 3.15
N LEU A 25 15.99 -3.07 2.80
CA LEU A 25 14.93 -2.67 1.87
C LEU A 25 15.17 -3.29 0.50
N HIS A 26 16.41 -3.25 0.00
CA HIS A 26 16.79 -3.88 -1.25
C HIS A 26 16.50 -5.38 -1.23
N ARG A 27 16.88 -6.09 -0.16
CA ARG A 27 16.56 -7.51 0.02
C ARG A 27 15.06 -7.78 -0.07
N GLN A 28 14.24 -6.96 0.59
CA GLN A 28 12.78 -7.08 0.53
C GLN A 28 12.22 -6.78 -0.87
N ARG A 29 12.76 -5.81 -1.60
CA ARG A 29 12.35 -5.51 -2.99
C ARG A 29 12.74 -6.63 -3.95
N VAL A 30 13.92 -7.23 -3.81
CA VAL A 30 14.32 -8.44 -4.56
C VAL A 30 13.31 -9.58 -4.32
N MET A 31 12.90 -9.82 -3.07
CA MET A 31 11.87 -10.83 -2.77
C MET A 31 10.47 -10.46 -3.26
N CYS A 32 10.16 -9.16 -3.35
CA CYS A 32 8.91 -8.67 -3.93
C CYS A 32 8.85 -8.91 -5.44
N GLY A 33 10.01 -8.92 -6.12
CA GLY A 33 10.10 -9.09 -7.57
C GLY A 33 9.83 -7.82 -8.38
N TRP A 34 9.64 -6.67 -7.71
CA TRP A 34 9.33 -5.38 -8.32
C TRP A 34 10.33 -4.31 -7.89
N ASP A 35 10.67 -3.38 -8.79
CA ASP A 35 11.62 -2.26 -8.59
C ASP A 35 12.82 -2.63 -7.70
N SER A 36 13.43 -3.79 -7.95
CA SER A 36 14.52 -4.30 -7.13
C SER A 36 15.88 -3.79 -7.58
N ASP A 37 15.96 -3.04 -8.68
CA ASP A 37 17.20 -2.43 -9.15
C ASP A 37 17.73 -1.43 -8.09
N PRO A 38 18.99 -1.58 -7.63
CA PRO A 38 19.62 -0.64 -6.72
C PRO A 38 19.53 0.84 -7.16
N GLU A 39 19.52 1.11 -8.47
CA GLU A 39 19.41 2.48 -8.98
C GLU A 39 18.05 3.11 -8.69
N ILE A 40 16.97 2.31 -8.66
CA ILE A 40 15.64 2.81 -8.27
C ILE A 40 15.65 3.20 -6.79
N LEU A 41 16.28 2.39 -5.94
CA LEU A 41 16.40 2.69 -4.50
C LEU A 41 17.30 3.90 -4.23
N ASN A 42 18.37 4.08 -5.01
CA ASN A 42 19.17 5.30 -4.98
C ASN A 42 18.33 6.52 -5.38
N GLY A 43 17.45 6.37 -6.39
CA GLY A 43 16.47 7.39 -6.75
C GLY A 43 15.52 7.75 -5.60
N TRP A 44 15.10 6.76 -4.81
CA TRP A 44 14.26 6.99 -3.62
C TRP A 44 15.00 7.71 -2.50
N ARG A 45 16.27 7.38 -2.26
CA ARG A 45 17.15 8.10 -1.31
C ARG A 45 17.22 9.58 -1.62
N ASN A 46 17.23 9.96 -2.90
CA ASN A 46 17.28 11.36 -3.31
C ASN A 46 15.91 12.09 -3.23
N ARG A 47 14.83 11.38 -2.85
CA ARG A 47 13.45 11.87 -2.80
C ARG A 47 12.82 11.74 -1.41
N GLU A 48 13.60 11.67 -0.33
CA GLU A 48 13.10 11.42 1.04
C GLU A 48 11.97 12.37 1.48
N VAL A 49 11.93 13.60 0.96
CA VAL A 49 10.84 14.57 1.24
C VAL A 49 9.51 14.16 0.60
N SER A 50 9.53 13.58 -0.61
CA SER A 50 8.34 13.19 -1.35
C SER A 50 8.05 11.68 -1.30
N LYS A 51 9.00 10.85 -0.86
CA LYS A 51 8.85 9.40 -0.71
C LYS A 51 9.17 9.00 0.71
N ARG A 52 8.14 8.91 1.56
CA ARG A 52 8.30 8.49 2.96
C ARG A 52 8.11 6.99 3.05
N LEU A 53 9.17 6.29 3.43
CA LEU A 53 9.16 4.85 3.61
C LEU A 53 9.12 4.51 5.10
N PHE A 54 8.34 3.50 5.45
CA PHE A 54 8.21 3.01 6.81
C PHE A 54 8.46 1.51 6.87
N TRP A 55 9.24 1.07 7.86
CA TRP A 55 9.23 -0.31 8.32
C TRP A 55 7.90 -0.61 8.99
N ILE A 56 7.33 -1.77 8.66
CA ILE A 56 6.20 -2.35 9.38
C ILE A 56 6.80 -3.21 10.49
N THR A 57 6.71 -2.76 11.74
CA THR A 57 7.29 -3.47 12.88
C THR A 57 6.22 -4.03 13.80
N TYR A 58 6.51 -5.14 14.47
CA TYR A 58 5.68 -5.66 15.56
C TYR A 58 6.55 -6.23 16.68
N TYR A 59 6.04 -6.20 17.91
CA TYR A 59 6.72 -6.83 19.04
C TYR A 59 6.44 -8.34 19.06
N ASP A 60 7.49 -9.14 18.94
CA ASP A 60 7.46 -10.59 19.13
C ASP A 60 7.77 -10.91 20.59
N SER A 61 6.74 -11.33 21.33
CA SER A 61 6.84 -11.66 22.75
C SER A 61 7.74 -12.86 23.03
N HIS A 62 7.83 -13.82 22.11
CA HIS A 62 8.69 -15.00 22.28
C HIS A 62 10.16 -14.65 22.14
N ARG A 63 10.48 -13.74 21.21
CA ARG A 63 11.85 -13.26 20.98
C ARG A 63 12.20 -12.02 21.78
N GLN A 64 11.23 -11.48 22.52
CA GLN A 64 11.31 -10.25 23.31
C GLN A 64 11.91 -9.06 22.54
N LYS A 65 11.58 -8.93 21.25
CA LYS A 65 12.12 -7.87 20.38
C LYS A 65 11.14 -7.43 19.30
N TYR A 66 11.39 -6.24 18.75
CA TYR A 66 10.69 -5.79 17.55
C TYR A 66 11.24 -6.51 16.30
N ILE A 67 10.34 -6.96 15.46
CA ILE A 67 10.62 -7.60 14.18
C ILE A 67 10.19 -6.64 13.07
N GLN A 68 11.09 -6.41 12.11
CA GLN A 68 10.77 -5.74 10.86
C GLN A 68 10.13 -6.74 9.91
N ALA A 69 8.82 -6.65 9.75
CA ALA A 69 8.03 -7.61 9.00
C ALA A 69 7.83 -7.24 7.53
N GLY A 70 8.21 -6.03 7.13
CA GLY A 70 7.99 -5.51 5.80
C GLY A 70 8.17 -3.99 5.73
N HIS A 71 7.70 -3.40 4.65
CA HIS A 71 7.72 -1.95 4.45
C HIS A 71 6.47 -1.44 3.74
N ILE A 72 6.12 -0.18 3.98
CA ILE A 72 5.06 0.54 3.29
C ILE A 72 5.52 1.97 3.02
N SER A 73 5.06 2.61 1.94
CA SER A 73 5.36 4.01 1.65
C SER A 73 4.12 4.90 1.67
N LEU A 74 4.35 6.18 1.96
CA LEU A 74 3.39 7.26 1.83
C LEU A 74 4.08 8.38 1.05
N ASP A 75 3.75 8.48 -0.23
CA ASP A 75 4.46 9.35 -1.16
C ASP A 75 3.58 10.56 -1.50
N ALA A 76 4.19 11.74 -1.46
CA ALA A 76 3.63 12.93 -2.06
C ALA A 76 3.92 12.93 -3.57
N PHE A 77 3.00 13.50 -4.35
CA PHE A 77 3.17 13.72 -5.80
C PHE A 77 3.17 12.45 -6.67
N SER A 78 2.30 11.47 -6.39
CA SER A 78 2.08 10.36 -7.34
C SER A 78 1.42 10.79 -8.64
N LYS A 79 0.62 11.87 -8.60
CA LYS A 79 -0.14 12.39 -9.75
C LYS A 79 -1.00 11.31 -10.42
N LEU A 80 -1.55 10.38 -9.62
CA LEU A 80 -2.42 9.34 -10.15
C LEU A 80 -3.79 9.92 -10.48
N LEU A 81 -4.25 10.91 -9.71
CA LEU A 81 -5.49 11.62 -9.99
C LEU A 81 -5.34 12.54 -11.21
N GLU A 82 -6.40 12.59 -12.01
CA GLU A 82 -6.50 13.52 -13.13
C GLU A 82 -6.55 14.98 -12.66
N PRO A 83 -6.06 15.95 -13.47
CA PRO A 83 -6.22 17.36 -13.19
C PRO A 83 -7.69 17.74 -12.95
N GLY A 84 -7.96 18.52 -11.91
CA GLY A 84 -9.31 18.98 -11.55
C GLY A 84 -10.10 18.07 -10.59
N VAL A 85 -9.56 16.90 -10.21
CA VAL A 85 -10.17 16.05 -9.17
C VAL A 85 -10.01 16.66 -7.78
N LEU A 86 -8.85 17.24 -7.49
CA LEU A 86 -8.56 17.94 -6.23
C LEU A 86 -8.93 19.41 -6.33
N LYS A 87 -9.41 19.98 -5.24
CA LYS A 87 -9.49 21.45 -5.06
C LYS A 87 -8.09 22.03 -4.79
N GLU A 88 -7.95 23.35 -4.93
CA GLU A 88 -6.66 24.05 -4.71
C GLU A 88 -6.07 23.83 -3.31
N ASP A 89 -6.92 23.60 -2.30
CA ASP A 89 -6.54 23.39 -0.91
C ASP A 89 -6.49 21.90 -0.52
N GLU A 90 -6.58 20.98 -1.47
CA GLU A 90 -6.57 19.54 -1.22
C GLU A 90 -5.30 18.90 -1.78
N VAL A 91 -4.84 17.84 -1.11
CA VAL A 91 -3.69 17.07 -1.60
C VAL A 91 -4.02 15.59 -1.77
N GLU A 92 -3.30 14.98 -2.71
CA GLU A 92 -3.22 13.54 -2.90
C GLU A 92 -1.92 13.03 -2.28
N LEU A 93 -2.04 11.95 -1.50
CA LEU A 93 -0.92 11.11 -1.09
C LEU A 93 -1.12 9.71 -1.65
N SER A 94 -0.07 8.90 -1.70
CA SER A 94 -0.13 7.59 -2.34
C SER A 94 0.65 6.50 -1.62
N ILE A 95 0.17 5.27 -1.77
CA ILE A 95 0.89 4.06 -1.37
C ILE A 95 1.47 3.44 -2.64
N ASN A 96 2.77 3.64 -2.88
CA ASN A 96 3.46 3.11 -4.08
C ASN A 96 4.39 1.93 -3.78
N SER A 97 4.65 1.65 -2.51
CA SER A 97 5.39 0.47 -2.09
C SER A 97 4.71 -0.13 -0.88
N PHE A 98 4.36 -1.41 -0.94
CA PHE A 98 3.81 -2.13 0.19
C PHE A 98 4.15 -3.61 0.09
N PHE A 99 4.89 -4.09 1.07
CA PHE A 99 5.36 -5.46 1.11
C PHE A 99 5.41 -5.98 2.54
N ILE A 100 4.98 -7.22 2.73
CA ILE A 100 5.15 -7.97 3.97
C ILE A 100 5.85 -9.27 3.63
N LEU A 101 6.89 -9.58 4.39
CA LEU A 101 7.62 -10.84 4.31
C LEU A 101 6.64 -12.02 4.42
N PRO A 102 6.71 -13.03 3.54
CA PRO A 102 5.77 -14.14 3.50
C PRO A 102 5.49 -14.78 4.87
N GLU A 103 6.55 -14.99 5.67
CA GLU A 103 6.48 -15.58 7.01
C GLU A 103 5.67 -14.76 8.03
N HIS A 104 5.33 -13.50 7.74
CA HIS A 104 4.60 -12.60 8.63
C HIS A 104 3.20 -12.22 8.14
N ARG A 105 2.78 -12.67 6.94
CA ARG A 105 1.50 -12.26 6.31
C ARG A 105 0.27 -12.74 7.09
N HIS A 106 0.36 -13.87 7.79
CA HIS A 106 -0.72 -14.45 8.58
C HIS A 106 -1.06 -13.66 9.85
N LEU A 107 -0.21 -12.71 10.25
CA LEU A 107 -0.37 -11.95 11.50
C LEU A 107 -1.40 -10.82 11.40
N GLY A 108 -1.96 -10.54 10.21
CA GLY A 108 -2.88 -9.41 10.02
C GLY A 108 -2.19 -8.04 10.00
N LEU A 109 -0.87 -8.00 9.81
CA LEU A 109 -0.08 -6.77 9.80
C LEU A 109 -0.44 -5.86 8.62
N GLY A 110 -0.89 -6.41 7.50
CA GLY A 110 -1.17 -5.60 6.31
C GLY A 110 -2.30 -4.60 6.51
N LYS A 111 -3.43 -5.06 7.04
CA LYS A 111 -4.56 -4.18 7.37
C LYS A 111 -4.16 -3.12 8.39
N ARG A 112 -3.36 -3.50 9.41
CA ARG A 112 -2.90 -2.57 10.44
C ARG A 112 -1.93 -1.52 9.87
N ALA A 113 -0.99 -1.92 9.02
CA ALA A 113 -0.05 -1.00 8.38
C ALA A 113 -0.76 0.02 7.48
N VAL A 114 -1.71 -0.42 6.65
CA VAL A 114 -2.52 0.50 5.81
C VAL A 114 -3.29 1.47 6.68
N HIS A 115 -3.93 1.01 7.76
CA HIS A 115 -4.63 1.90 8.68
C HIS A 115 -3.71 2.92 9.34
N LEU A 116 -2.50 2.53 9.75
CA LEU A 116 -1.52 3.45 10.33
C LEU A 116 -1.05 4.50 9.30
N VAL A 117 -0.84 4.10 8.04
CA VAL A 117 -0.51 5.04 6.96
C VAL A 117 -1.67 5.98 6.66
N GLU A 118 -2.91 5.48 6.68
CA GLU A 118 -4.12 6.29 6.56
C GLU A 118 -4.19 7.38 7.64
N GLN A 119 -3.92 7.04 8.90
CA GLN A 119 -3.85 8.04 9.98
C GLN A 119 -2.69 9.01 9.77
N ALA A 120 -1.50 8.49 9.45
CA ALA A 120 -0.30 9.31 9.21
C ALA A 120 -0.50 10.30 8.05
N SER A 121 -1.34 9.97 7.06
CA SER A 121 -1.63 10.80 5.89
C SER A 121 -2.29 12.15 6.23
N LEU A 122 -2.93 12.25 7.40
CA LEU A 122 -3.61 13.45 7.87
C LEU A 122 -2.80 14.26 8.87
N THR A 123 -1.60 13.79 9.25
CA THR A 123 -0.82 14.37 10.34
C THR A 123 0.59 14.70 9.90
N GLU A 124 1.00 15.96 10.11
CA GLU A 124 2.40 16.36 9.98
C GLU A 124 3.29 15.61 10.99
N PRO A 125 4.59 15.36 10.67
CA PRO A 125 5.30 15.77 9.45
C PRO A 125 5.20 14.78 8.28
N TYR A 126 4.43 13.70 8.45
CA TYR A 126 4.38 12.59 7.49
C TYR A 126 3.35 12.79 6.39
N GLY A 127 2.16 13.25 6.76
CA GLY A 127 1.09 13.58 5.85
C GLY A 127 0.85 15.08 5.78
N ASP A 128 -0.37 15.41 5.38
CA ASP A 128 -0.87 16.78 5.27
C ASP A 128 -2.33 16.78 5.76
N PRO A 129 -2.74 17.65 6.71
CA PRO A 129 -4.13 17.73 7.16
C PRO A 129 -5.15 17.99 6.03
N ARG A 130 -4.67 18.48 4.88
CA ARG A 130 -5.46 18.69 3.67
C ARG A 130 -5.61 17.45 2.79
N CYS A 131 -4.99 16.32 3.15
CA CYS A 131 -5.07 15.08 2.41
C CYS A 131 -6.55 14.68 2.21
N ARG A 132 -6.96 14.67 0.94
CA ARG A 132 -8.33 14.33 0.54
C ARG A 132 -8.42 12.87 0.15
N PHE A 133 -7.43 12.40 -0.61
CA PHE A 133 -7.39 11.02 -1.11
C PHE A 133 -6.03 10.38 -0.84
N ILE A 134 -6.07 9.11 -0.46
CA ILE A 134 -4.94 8.20 -0.64
C ILE A 134 -5.18 7.40 -1.92
N THR A 135 -4.19 7.38 -2.81
CA THR A 135 -4.23 6.63 -4.07
C THR A 135 -3.20 5.51 -4.11
N LEU A 136 -3.49 4.50 -4.91
CA LEU A 136 -2.59 3.40 -5.22
C LEU A 136 -2.99 2.73 -6.53
N VAL A 137 -2.10 1.89 -7.04
CA VAL A 137 -2.41 0.95 -8.11
C VAL A 137 -2.38 -0.48 -7.56
N ALA A 138 -3.26 -1.33 -8.08
CA ALA A 138 -3.41 -2.71 -7.66
C ALA A 138 -3.70 -3.60 -8.86
N LEU A 139 -3.05 -4.76 -8.93
CA LEU A 139 -3.23 -5.67 -10.05
C LEU A 139 -4.70 -6.09 -10.16
N SER A 140 -5.25 -6.00 -11.37
CA SER A 140 -6.68 -6.16 -11.59
C SER A 140 -7.19 -7.52 -11.11
N LYS A 141 -8.32 -7.54 -10.41
CA LYS A 141 -9.03 -8.75 -9.98
C LYS A 141 -9.52 -9.60 -11.15
N LYS A 142 -9.54 -9.08 -12.38
CA LYS A 142 -9.81 -9.85 -13.59
C LYS A 142 -8.85 -11.03 -13.72
N TYR A 143 -7.57 -10.85 -13.36
CA TYR A 143 -6.57 -11.93 -13.39
C TYR A 143 -6.90 -13.10 -12.45
N ILE A 144 -7.83 -12.93 -11.50
CA ILE A 144 -8.29 -13.99 -10.60
C ILE A 144 -9.68 -14.49 -11.01
N TYR A 145 -10.61 -13.58 -11.29
CA TYR A 145 -12.04 -13.92 -11.39
C TYR A 145 -12.57 -14.03 -12.82
N ASP A 146 -11.90 -13.44 -13.81
CA ASP A 146 -12.32 -13.52 -15.21
C ASP A 146 -11.71 -14.76 -15.87
N GLU A 147 -12.57 -15.62 -16.43
CA GLU A 147 -12.18 -16.89 -17.05
C GLU A 147 -11.60 -16.72 -18.45
N ALA A 148 -11.70 -15.52 -19.05
CA ALA A 148 -11.21 -15.34 -20.40
C ALA A 148 -9.70 -15.60 -20.49
N PRO A 149 -9.20 -16.22 -21.59
CA PRO A 149 -7.82 -16.69 -21.69
C PRO A 149 -6.76 -15.61 -21.45
N GLU A 150 -7.06 -14.36 -21.80
CA GLU A 150 -6.18 -13.20 -21.60
C GLU A 150 -5.94 -12.83 -20.12
N TRP A 151 -6.80 -13.28 -19.21
CA TRP A 151 -6.70 -12.99 -17.78
C TRP A 151 -6.07 -14.16 -17.02
N ARG A 152 -6.77 -15.28 -16.85
CA ARG A 152 -6.27 -16.40 -16.05
C ARG A 152 -5.01 -17.06 -16.62
N GLY A 153 -4.83 -17.01 -17.94
CA GLY A 153 -3.65 -17.58 -18.60
C GLY A 153 -2.34 -16.85 -18.29
N ILE A 154 -2.37 -15.64 -17.72
CA ILE A 154 -1.17 -14.85 -17.49
C ILE A 154 -0.21 -15.48 -16.46
N TRP A 155 -0.74 -16.15 -15.43
CA TRP A 155 0.06 -16.66 -14.33
C TRP A 155 0.98 -17.79 -14.80
N GLU A 156 0.42 -18.73 -15.56
CA GLU A 156 1.17 -19.82 -16.19
C GLU A 156 2.20 -19.27 -17.20
N ARG A 157 1.80 -18.30 -18.03
CA ARG A 157 2.71 -17.64 -18.99
C ARG A 157 3.87 -16.92 -18.32
N CYS A 158 3.68 -16.37 -17.13
CA CYS A 158 4.73 -15.75 -16.33
C CYS A 158 5.50 -16.74 -15.45
N GLY A 159 5.14 -18.03 -15.45
CA GLY A 159 5.79 -19.06 -14.65
C GLY A 159 5.58 -18.89 -13.14
N VAL A 160 4.49 -18.22 -12.74
CA VAL A 160 4.16 -17.94 -11.33
C VAL A 160 2.84 -18.58 -10.96
N SER A 161 2.69 -18.96 -9.69
CA SER A 161 1.41 -19.47 -9.20
C SER A 161 0.39 -18.35 -9.13
N MET A 162 -0.84 -18.64 -9.55
CA MET A 162 -1.96 -17.72 -9.38
C MET A 162 -2.15 -17.40 -7.88
N PRO A 163 -2.27 -16.13 -7.49
CA PRO A 163 -2.55 -15.74 -6.12
C PRO A 163 -3.88 -16.31 -5.61
N LEU A 164 -3.96 -16.54 -4.29
CA LEU A 164 -5.18 -17.06 -3.65
C LEU A 164 -6.33 -16.03 -3.59
N PHE A 165 -6.02 -14.75 -3.74
CA PHE A 165 -6.99 -13.66 -3.70
C PHE A 165 -6.48 -12.48 -4.53
N SER A 166 -7.40 -11.60 -4.93
CA SER A 166 -7.04 -10.36 -5.62
C SER A 166 -6.63 -9.27 -4.62
N ILE A 167 -5.50 -8.61 -4.90
CA ILE A 167 -5.06 -7.46 -4.12
C ILE A 167 -6.00 -6.25 -4.30
N GLU A 168 -6.59 -6.06 -5.48
CA GLU A 168 -7.66 -5.07 -5.71
C GLU A 168 -8.83 -5.31 -4.75
N GLU A 169 -9.36 -6.55 -4.72
CA GLU A 169 -10.48 -6.91 -3.82
C GLU A 169 -10.11 -6.73 -2.33
N TRP A 170 -8.85 -6.99 -1.98
CA TRP A 170 -8.36 -6.76 -0.62
C TRP A 170 -8.39 -5.27 -0.23
N TYR A 171 -7.99 -4.37 -1.13
CA TYR A 171 -8.09 -2.92 -0.90
C TYR A 171 -9.54 -2.43 -0.93
N GLU A 172 -10.42 -3.02 -1.74
CA GLU A 172 -11.86 -2.72 -1.73
C GLU A 172 -12.46 -2.98 -0.33
N LYS A 173 -12.06 -4.09 0.32
CA LYS A 173 -12.46 -4.42 1.70
C LYS A 173 -11.93 -3.42 2.75
N LEU A 174 -10.93 -2.61 2.40
CA LEU A 174 -10.42 -1.50 3.23
C LEU A 174 -11.08 -0.16 2.90
N GLY A 175 -12.03 -0.12 1.97
CA GLY A 175 -12.78 1.08 1.57
C GLY A 175 -12.14 1.87 0.43
N TYR A 176 -11.18 1.30 -0.30
CA TYR A 176 -10.69 1.88 -1.55
C TYR A 176 -11.67 1.58 -2.68
N VAL A 177 -11.78 2.49 -3.63
CA VAL A 177 -12.63 2.35 -4.82
C VAL A 177 -11.78 2.49 -6.07
N SER A 178 -11.89 1.52 -6.98
CA SER A 178 -11.31 1.59 -8.32
C SER A 178 -12.07 2.62 -9.16
N TRP A 179 -11.37 3.59 -9.75
CA TRP A 179 -12.01 4.60 -10.61
C TRP A 179 -11.62 4.47 -12.08
N LYS A 180 -10.53 3.76 -12.38
CA LYS A 180 -10.12 3.41 -13.74
C LYS A 180 -9.20 2.19 -13.77
N MET A 181 -9.02 1.63 -14.95
CA MET A 181 -8.09 0.54 -15.22
C MET A 181 -7.27 0.86 -16.46
N GLU A 182 -5.95 0.71 -16.37
CA GLU A 182 -5.02 0.94 -17.47
C GLU A 182 -3.83 -0.02 -17.33
N THR A 183 -3.05 -0.18 -18.40
CA THR A 183 -1.80 -0.95 -18.31
C THR A 183 -0.66 -0.07 -17.81
N VAL A 184 -0.05 -0.43 -16.68
CA VAL A 184 1.01 0.38 -16.04
C VAL A 184 2.34 -0.34 -16.03
N TYR A 185 2.34 -1.58 -15.55
CA TYR A 185 3.55 -2.38 -15.40
C TYR A 185 3.70 -3.41 -16.52
N GLU A 186 4.94 -3.83 -16.72
CA GLU A 186 5.30 -4.89 -17.66
C GLU A 186 5.79 -6.11 -16.89
N ALA A 187 5.33 -7.29 -17.29
CA ALA A 187 5.84 -8.57 -16.86
C ALA A 187 6.54 -9.25 -18.04
N THR A 188 7.60 -10.02 -17.76
CA THR A 188 8.24 -10.86 -18.76
C THR A 188 7.72 -12.29 -18.62
N ALA A 189 7.15 -12.83 -19.69
CA ALA A 189 6.71 -14.21 -19.77
C ALA A 189 7.90 -15.19 -19.83
N VAL A 190 7.65 -16.47 -19.60
CA VAL A 190 8.67 -17.53 -19.62
C VAL A 190 9.35 -17.69 -20.98
N ASP A 191 8.66 -17.32 -22.06
CA ASP A 191 9.16 -17.32 -23.44
C ASP A 191 9.87 -16.00 -23.84
N GLY A 192 9.93 -15.03 -22.92
CA GLY A 192 10.53 -13.72 -23.13
C GLY A 192 9.57 -12.65 -23.66
N GLU A 193 8.29 -12.96 -23.88
CA GLU A 193 7.30 -11.95 -24.29
C GLU A 193 7.08 -10.91 -23.18
N VAL A 194 6.96 -9.64 -23.56
CA VAL A 194 6.60 -8.55 -22.64
C VAL A 194 5.08 -8.41 -22.59
N ILE A 195 4.50 -8.65 -21.42
CA ILE A 195 3.07 -8.55 -21.17
C ILE A 195 2.79 -7.29 -20.35
N LYS A 196 1.91 -6.43 -20.88
CA LYS A 196 1.43 -5.25 -20.16
C LYS A 196 0.33 -5.65 -19.17
N LEU A 197 0.56 -5.38 -17.88
CA LEU A 197 -0.35 -5.74 -16.80
C LEU A 197 -1.42 -4.66 -16.60
N TRP A 198 -2.68 -5.11 -16.52
CA TRP A 198 -3.81 -4.25 -16.19
C TRP A 198 -3.86 -3.98 -14.69
N GLU A 199 -3.75 -2.71 -14.33
CA GLU A 199 -3.81 -2.21 -12.96
C GLU A 199 -5.12 -1.45 -12.74
N ALA A 200 -5.75 -1.69 -11.60
CA ALA A 200 -6.82 -0.87 -11.06
C ALA A 200 -6.21 0.33 -10.32
N PHE A 201 -6.59 1.53 -10.73
CA PHE A 201 -6.25 2.76 -10.02
C PHE A 201 -7.30 2.96 -8.93
N MET A 202 -6.86 2.94 -7.68
CA MET A 202 -7.73 2.88 -6.50
C MET A 202 -7.51 4.04 -5.56
N LYS A 203 -8.60 4.66 -5.08
CA LYS A 203 -8.55 5.78 -4.15
C LYS A 203 -9.46 5.57 -2.95
N LYS A 204 -9.07 6.13 -1.81
CA LYS A 204 -9.91 6.20 -0.61
C LYS A 204 -10.04 7.65 -0.19
N ASP A 205 -11.28 8.09 0.03
CA ASP A 205 -11.58 9.41 0.59
C ASP A 205 -11.32 9.42 2.10
N MET A 206 -10.36 10.23 2.52
CA MET A 206 -9.95 10.32 3.92
C MET A 206 -10.93 11.10 4.80
N ARG A 207 -11.88 11.84 4.22
CA ARG A 207 -12.90 12.62 4.96
C ARG A 207 -14.26 11.94 5.03
N SER A 208 -14.48 10.87 4.26
CA SER A 208 -15.76 10.14 4.23
C SER A 208 -16.13 9.47 5.57
N HIS A 209 -15.21 9.38 6.53
CA HIS A 209 -15.46 8.82 7.86
C HIS A 209 -15.83 9.87 8.94
N CYS A 210 -15.86 11.17 8.60
CA CYS A 210 -16.18 12.23 9.58
C CYS A 210 -17.68 12.53 9.73
N ILE A 211 -18.56 11.95 8.90
CA ILE A 211 -19.99 12.35 8.85
C ILE A 211 -20.88 11.57 9.83
N THR A 212 -20.45 10.42 10.37
CA THR A 212 -21.29 9.58 11.25
C THR A 212 -21.15 9.88 12.74
N GLY A 213 -21.00 11.15 13.13
CA GLY A 213 -20.73 11.52 14.54
C GLY A 213 -21.31 12.85 15.04
N SER A 214 -22.27 13.48 14.34
CA SER A 214 -22.81 14.77 14.80
C SER A 214 -24.29 15.00 14.48
N THR A 215 -25.19 14.10 14.85
CA THR A 215 -26.61 14.47 14.94
C THR A 215 -27.40 13.61 15.93
N GLN A 216 -27.16 13.76 17.24
CA GLN A 216 -28.22 13.53 18.23
C GLN A 216 -27.85 14.15 19.57
N GLU A 217 -28.20 15.44 19.75
CA GLU A 217 -28.55 16.04 21.05
C GLU A 217 -28.93 17.51 20.82
N ARG A 218 -30.22 17.72 20.51
CA ARG A 218 -31.00 18.93 20.82
C ARG A 218 -32.44 18.64 20.41
N LEU A 219 -33.37 19.10 21.25
CA LEU A 219 -34.79 18.69 21.35
C LEU A 219 -34.87 17.42 22.21
N GLU A 220 -35.09 17.49 23.52
CA GLU A 220 -36.37 17.89 24.13
C GLU A 220 -36.17 18.75 25.40
N GLY A 221 -36.82 19.91 25.39
CA GLY A 221 -36.96 20.83 26.50
C GLY A 221 -38.11 21.75 26.14
N GLY A 222 -39.33 21.32 26.50
CA GLY A 222 -40.60 22.00 26.24
C GLY A 222 -41.74 21.19 26.81
#